data_AF-A0A354WK69-F1
#
_entry.id   AF-A0A354WK69-F1
#
_cell.length_a   1.000
_cell.length_b   1.000
_cell.length_c   1.000
_cell.angle_alpha   90.00
_cell.angle_beta   90.00
_cell.angle_gamma   90.00
#
_symmetry.space_group_name_H-M   'P 1'
#
loop_
_entity.id
_entity.type
_entity.pdbx_description
1 polymer ?
#
loop_
_entity_poly.entity_id
_entity_poly.type
_entity_poly.pdbx_seq_one_letter_code
_entity_poly.pdbx_strand_id
1 'polypeptide(L)'
;LWFEPESVNPDSDLYRAHPDWALTDGFQPVLGRNQLLLDLTRPEVRDYIVENVARILDSAGISYVKWDMNRHSVALGAKAHDFVLGLYDVLRRIFAPRPDILLESCSSGGNRF
;
A
#
# COMPACT_ATOMS: atom_id res chain seq x y z
N LEU A 1 11.74 -1.67 10.31
CA LEU A 1 11.76 -1.86 8.84
C LEU A 1 10.89 -0.78 8.18
N TRP A 2 11.20 -0.36 6.97
CA TRP A 2 10.40 0.62 6.21
C TRP A 2 9.66 -0.07 5.07
N PHE A 3 8.39 0.28 4.88
CA PHE A 3 7.55 -0.21 3.79
C PHE A 3 6.75 0.93 3.15
N GLU A 4 6.49 0.79 1.85
CA GLU A 4 5.49 1.59 1.11
C GLU A 4 4.59 0.67 0.27
N PRO A 5 3.67 -0.10 0.90
CA PRO A 5 2.97 -1.18 0.20
C PRO A 5 1.83 -0.72 -0.69
N GLU A 6 1.42 0.54 -0.60
CA GLU A 6 0.33 1.12 -1.39
C GLU A 6 0.77 1.49 -2.81
N SER A 7 2.07 1.48 -3.10
CA SER A 7 2.67 1.95 -4.34
C SER A 7 3.27 0.81 -5.18
N VAL A 8 3.35 1.03 -6.49
CA VAL A 8 4.02 0.11 -7.43
C VAL A 8 4.75 0.90 -8.52
N ASN A 9 5.97 0.50 -8.86
CA ASN A 9 6.70 1.06 -10.00
C ASN A 9 6.34 0.31 -11.28
N PRO A 10 6.18 0.99 -12.43
CA PRO A 10 6.00 0.32 -13.73
C PRO A 10 7.14 -0.65 -14.06
N ASP A 11 8.36 -0.34 -13.62
CA ASP A 11 9.49 -1.26 -13.65
C ASP A 11 9.56 -2.09 -12.36
N SER A 12 8.64 -3.04 -12.22
CA SER A 12 8.65 -4.03 -11.14
C SER A 12 8.06 -5.36 -11.62
N ASP A 13 8.46 -6.47 -11.00
CA ASP A 13 7.89 -7.78 -11.32
C ASP A 13 6.39 -7.81 -11.02
N LEU A 14 5.96 -7.14 -9.95
CA LEU A 14 4.54 -7.01 -9.59
C LEU A 14 3.73 -6.33 -10.71
N TYR A 15 4.22 -5.20 -11.23
CA TYR A 15 3.51 -4.50 -12.31
C TYR A 15 3.53 -5.29 -13.62
N ARG A 16 4.64 -5.98 -13.93
CA ARG A 16 4.72 -6.85 -15.11
C ARG A 16 3.73 -8.01 -15.04
N ALA A 17 3.55 -8.60 -13.85
CA ALA A 17 2.63 -9.72 -13.64
C ALA A 17 1.16 -9.26 -13.55
N HIS A 18 0.91 -8.11 -12.91
CA HIS A 18 -0.42 -7.59 -12.60
C HIS A 18 -0.54 -6.10 -12.93
N PRO A 19 -0.44 -5.70 -14.21
CA PRO A 19 -0.55 -4.29 -14.58
C PRO A 19 -1.94 -3.71 -14.26
N ASP A 20 -2.97 -4.58 -14.21
CA ASP A 20 -4.36 -4.23 -13.87
C ASP A 20 -4.55 -3.89 -12.39
N TRP A 21 -3.60 -4.22 -11.52
CA TRP A 21 -3.67 -3.89 -10.09
C TRP A 21 -3.36 -2.43 -9.81
N ALA A 22 -2.75 -1.71 -10.75
CA ALA A 22 -2.55 -0.28 -10.59
C ALA A 22 -3.86 0.49 -10.73
N LEU A 23 -4.08 1.45 -9.83
CA LEU A 23 -5.22 2.34 -9.84
C LEU A 23 -5.24 3.20 -11.12
N THR A 24 -6.37 3.19 -11.81
CA THR A 24 -6.60 3.94 -13.04
C THR A 24 -8.01 4.55 -13.05
N ASP A 25 -8.15 5.69 -13.71
CA ASP A 25 -9.39 6.37 -14.06
C ASP A 25 -9.82 6.10 -15.53
N GLY A 26 -9.16 5.17 -16.21
CA GLY A 26 -9.37 4.86 -17.62
C GLY A 26 -8.52 5.70 -18.58
N PHE A 27 -7.74 6.67 -18.07
CA PHE A 27 -6.80 7.46 -18.86
C PHE A 27 -5.35 7.00 -18.64
N GLN A 28 -4.43 7.64 -19.37
CA GLN A 28 -2.99 7.39 -19.21
C GLN A 28 -2.57 7.69 -17.76
N PRO A 29 -1.95 6.72 -17.05
CA PRO A 29 -1.60 6.91 -15.65
C PRO A 29 -0.61 8.05 -15.43
N VAL A 30 -0.92 8.94 -14.48
CA VAL A 30 0.01 9.98 -14.05
C VAL A 30 0.94 9.41 -12.98
N LEU A 31 2.24 9.43 -13.26
CA LEU A 31 3.28 9.04 -12.32
C LEU A 31 3.51 10.16 -11.29
N GLY A 32 3.58 9.81 -10.01
CA GLY A 32 4.17 10.65 -8.97
C GLY A 32 5.40 9.91 -8.44
N ARG A 33 6.57 10.55 -8.35
CA ARG A 33 7.83 9.89 -7.94
C ARG A 33 8.14 8.59 -8.72
N ASN A 34 7.79 8.54 -10.01
CA ASN A 34 7.93 7.36 -10.90
C ASN A 34 7.13 6.11 -10.46
N GLN A 35 6.09 6.28 -9.64
CA GLN A 35 5.26 5.20 -9.08
C GLN A 35 3.76 5.47 -9.32
N LEU A 36 3.00 4.38 -9.33
CA LEU A 36 1.55 4.30 -9.34
C LEU A 36 1.05 3.86 -7.95
N LEU A 37 -0.24 4.04 -7.68
CA LEU A 37 -0.89 3.42 -6.53
C LEU A 37 -1.48 2.08 -6.95
N LEU A 38 -1.46 1.10 -6.04
CA LEU A 38 -2.22 -0.14 -6.17
C LEU A 38 -3.70 0.12 -5.83
N ASP A 39 -4.63 -0.56 -6.50
CA ASP A 39 -6.07 -0.40 -6.25
C ASP A 39 -6.52 -1.19 -5.01
N LEU A 40 -6.46 -0.56 -3.84
CA LEU A 40 -6.87 -1.16 -2.57
C LEU A 40 -8.38 -1.43 -2.45
N THR A 41 -9.19 -1.04 -3.44
CA THR A 41 -10.61 -1.45 -3.48
C THR A 41 -10.74 -2.94 -3.83
N ARG A 42 -9.70 -3.54 -4.41
CA ARG A 42 -9.68 -4.94 -4.85
C ARG A 42 -9.19 -5.86 -3.72
N PRO A 43 -9.97 -6.89 -3.32
CA PRO A 43 -9.54 -7.84 -2.28
C PRO A 43 -8.20 -8.51 -2.56
N GLU A 44 -7.96 -8.95 -3.80
CA GLU A 44 -6.75 -9.67 -4.20
C GLU A 44 -5.46 -8.83 -4.03
N VAL A 45 -5.55 -7.51 -4.26
CA VAL A 45 -4.45 -6.58 -4.05
C VAL A 45 -4.13 -6.46 -2.55
N ARG A 46 -5.17 -6.34 -1.72
CA ARG A 46 -5.02 -6.29 -0.27
C ARG A 46 -4.45 -7.60 0.29
N ASP A 47 -4.92 -8.73 -0.21
CA ASP A 47 -4.44 -10.06 0.19
C ASP A 47 -2.95 -10.22 -0.12
N TYR A 48 -2.51 -9.82 -1.32
CA TYR A 48 -1.11 -9.82 -1.69
C TYR A 48 -0.25 -8.96 -0.75
N ILE A 49 -0.69 -7.75 -0.42
CA ILE A 49 0.03 -6.86 0.51
C ILE A 49 0.13 -7.49 1.89
N VAL A 50 -0.99 -7.98 2.41
CA VAL A 50 -1.06 -8.60 3.75
C VAL A 50 -0.13 -9.81 3.81
N GLU A 51 -0.20 -10.72 2.82
CA GLU A 51 0.63 -11.92 2.79
C GLU A 51 2.13 -11.58 2.74
N ASN A 52 2.54 -10.69 1.83
CA ASN A 52 3.95 -10.40 1.65
C ASN A 52 4.56 -9.62 2.82
N VAL A 53 3.85 -8.63 3.34
CA VAL A 53 4.32 -7.87 4.50
C VAL A 53 4.34 -8.77 5.74
N ALA A 54 3.26 -9.51 6.01
CA ALA A 54 3.20 -10.44 7.15
C ALA A 54 4.33 -11.47 7.09
N ARG A 55 4.58 -12.09 5.93
CA ARG A 55 5.66 -13.06 5.75
C ARG A 55 7.04 -12.48 6.10
N ILE A 56 7.30 -11.22 5.75
CA ILE A 56 8.56 -10.55 6.10
C ILE A 56 8.62 -10.27 7.60
N LEU A 57 7.54 -9.73 8.18
CA LEU A 57 7.46 -9.43 9.61
C LEU A 57 7.62 -10.69 10.47
N ASP A 58 7.06 -11.82 10.05
CA ASP A 58 7.14 -13.10 10.79
C ASP A 58 8.48 -13.82 10.57
N SER A 59 9.24 -13.45 9.54
CA SER A 59 10.55 -14.06 9.25
C SER A 59 11.66 -13.61 10.20
N ALA A 60 11.44 -12.55 10.97
CA ALA A 60 12.43 -11.98 11.88
C ALA A 60 11.73 -11.33 13.10
N GLY A 61 12.46 -11.11 14.18
CA GLY A 61 11.95 -10.38 15.36
C GLY A 61 11.81 -8.88 15.12
N ILE A 62 10.98 -8.46 14.16
CA ILE A 62 10.75 -7.04 13.84
C ILE A 62 9.81 -6.44 14.89
N SER A 63 10.29 -5.41 15.59
CA SER A 63 9.51 -4.68 16.61
C SER A 63 9.09 -3.27 16.20
N TYR A 64 9.53 -2.80 15.03
CA TYR A 64 9.22 -1.46 14.52
C TYR A 64 8.99 -1.47 13.01
N VAL A 65 7.90 -0.83 12.58
CA VAL A 65 7.57 -0.61 11.18
C VAL A 65 7.26 0.85 10.94
N LYS A 66 7.91 1.41 9.91
CA LYS A 66 7.51 2.67 9.30
C LYS A 66 6.72 2.39 8.03
N TRP A 67 5.45 2.79 8.01
CA TRP A 67 4.54 2.64 6.88
C TRP A 67 4.38 3.97 6.15
N ASP A 68 4.94 4.08 4.96
CA ASP A 68 4.99 5.32 4.20
C ASP A 68 4.07 5.29 2.97
N MET A 69 3.84 6.47 2.39
CA MET A 69 3.12 6.68 1.14
C MET A 69 3.60 7.98 0.51
N ASN A 70 4.16 7.90 -0.70
CA ASN A 70 4.91 9.01 -1.28
C ASN A 70 4.26 9.64 -2.52
N ARG A 71 2.94 9.44 -2.72
CA ARG A 71 2.22 10.12 -3.81
C ARG A 71 0.70 10.21 -3.59
N HIS A 72 0.08 11.30 -4.06
CA HIS A 72 -1.37 11.37 -4.23
C HIS A 72 -1.79 10.83 -5.60
N SER A 73 -3.05 10.45 -5.80
CA SER A 73 -3.57 10.09 -7.12
C SER A 73 -4.95 10.70 -7.38
N VAL A 74 -5.07 11.43 -8.49
CA VAL A 74 -6.36 11.95 -8.98
C VAL A 74 -7.28 10.82 -9.46
N ALA A 75 -6.70 9.67 -9.83
CA ALA A 75 -7.46 8.51 -10.30
C ALA A 75 -8.32 7.86 -9.21
N LEU A 76 -8.13 8.25 -7.94
CA LEU A 76 -9.01 7.80 -6.85
C LEU A 76 -10.45 8.23 -7.10
N GLY A 77 -10.70 9.48 -7.49
CA GLY A 77 -12.05 9.99 -7.80
C GLY A 77 -13.13 9.48 -6.82
N ALA A 78 -14.16 8.84 -7.37
CA ALA A 78 -15.25 8.25 -6.60
C ALA A 78 -14.83 7.05 -5.71
N LYS A 79 -13.70 6.39 -6.00
CA LYS A 79 -13.15 5.27 -5.22
C LYS A 79 -12.39 5.70 -3.96
N ALA A 80 -12.24 7.00 -3.70
CA ALA A 80 -11.42 7.51 -2.60
C ALA A 80 -11.83 6.93 -1.23
N HIS A 81 -13.13 6.81 -0.97
CA HIS A 81 -13.62 6.24 0.29
C HIS A 81 -13.28 4.75 0.42
N ASP A 82 -13.60 3.95 -0.60
CA ASP A 82 -13.35 2.51 -0.61
C ASP A 82 -11.86 2.19 -0.54
N PHE A 83 -11.01 3.03 -1.14
CA PHE A 83 -9.57 2.91 -1.02
C PHE A 83 -9.10 3.05 0.43
N VAL A 84 -9.63 4.04 1.17
CA VAL A 84 -9.29 4.25 2.59
C VAL A 84 -9.80 3.09 3.46
N LEU A 85 -11.00 2.56 3.19
CA LEU A 85 -11.48 1.35 3.86
C LEU A 85 -10.58 0.14 3.57
N GLY A 86 -10.10 0.02 2.33
CA GLY A 86 -9.14 -0.99 1.93
C GLY A 86 -7.82 -0.88 2.70
N LEU A 87 -7.28 0.33 2.83
CA LEU A 87 -6.08 0.61 3.64
C LEU A 87 -6.28 0.21 5.10
N TYR A 88 -7.40 0.62 5.72
CA TYR A 88 -7.68 0.27 7.11
C TYR A 88 -7.83 -1.25 7.32
N ASP A 89 -8.42 -1.97 6.37
CA ASP A 89 -8.47 -3.42 6.41
C ASP A 89 -7.07 -4.05 6.37
N VAL A 90 -6.21 -3.60 5.45
CA VAL A 90 -4.82 -4.07 5.34
C VAL A 90 -4.05 -3.84 6.64
N LEU A 91 -4.07 -2.60 7.16
CA LEU A 91 -3.36 -2.25 8.39
C LEU A 91 -3.86 -3.10 9.58
N ARG A 92 -5.18 -3.25 9.72
CA ARG A 92 -5.78 -4.08 10.77
C ARG A 92 -5.33 -5.54 10.65
N ARG A 93 -5.36 -6.12 9.44
CA ARG A 93 -4.96 -7.53 9.22
C ARG A 93 -3.48 -7.78 9.49
N ILE A 94 -2.61 -6.80 9.26
CA ILE A 94 -1.17 -6.93 9.52
C ILE A 94 -0.85 -6.71 11.00
N PHE A 95 -1.37 -5.63 11.61
CA PHE A 95 -0.88 -5.19 12.91
C PHE A 95 -1.74 -5.62 14.10
N ALA A 96 -3.04 -5.92 13.93
CA ALA A 96 -3.85 -6.43 15.04
C ALA A 96 -3.33 -7.76 15.61
N PRO A 97 -2.81 -8.71 14.80
CA PRO A 97 -2.17 -9.92 15.32
C PRO A 97 -0.76 -9.71 15.89
N ARG A 98 -0.16 -8.52 15.70
CA ARG A 98 1.23 -8.19 16.06
C ARG A 98 1.29 -6.94 16.95
N PRO A 99 0.63 -6.95 18.13
CA PRO A 99 0.47 -5.77 18.97
C PRO A 99 1.78 -5.25 19.57
N ASP A 100 2.84 -6.05 19.53
CA ASP A 100 4.19 -5.72 19.97
C ASP A 100 4.98 -4.88 18.94
N ILE A 101 4.50 -4.81 17.69
CA ILE A 101 5.11 -3.98 16.65
C ILE A 101 4.67 -2.52 16.83
N LEU A 102 5.65 -1.64 17.04
CA LEU A 102 5.43 -0.20 16.94
C LEU A 102 5.23 0.20 15.47
N LEU A 103 4.02 0.66 15.14
CA LEU A 103 3.66 1.21 13.84
C LEU A 103 3.79 2.74 13.83
N GLU A 104 4.72 3.25 13.03
CA GLU A 104 4.82 4.67 12.68
C GLU A 104 4.23 4.89 11.28
N SER A 105 3.13 5.64 11.19
CA SER A 105 2.57 6.07 9.90
C SER A 105 3.34 7.26 9.34
N CYS A 106 3.48 7.29 8.02
CA CYS A 106 4.16 8.33 7.27
C CYS A 106 3.46 8.55 5.93
N SER A 107 3.53 9.79 5.43
CA SER A 107 3.12 10.14 4.07
C SER A 107 3.98 11.30 3.59
N SER A 108 5.17 10.99 3.06
CA SER A 108 6.22 11.98 2.76
C SER A 108 6.45 12.97 3.91
N GLY A 109 6.50 12.43 5.14
CA GLY A 109 6.35 13.20 6.38
C GLY A 109 4.91 13.15 6.89
N GLY A 110 4.30 14.31 7.12
CA GLY A 110 3.03 14.45 7.87
C GLY A 110 1.75 14.56 7.04
N ASN A 111 1.71 14.14 5.77
CA ASN A 111 0.52 14.35 4.93
C ASN A 111 -0.67 13.42 5.26
N ARG A 112 -0.51 12.53 6.25
CA ARG A 112 -1.56 11.67 6.83
C ARG A 112 -1.36 11.60 8.36
N PHE A 113 -1.55 12.73 9.05
CA PHE A 113 -1.34 12.89 10.49
C PHE A 113 -2.67 13.03 11.24
#